data_AF-A0A7R9H6G1-F1
#
_entry.id   AF-A0A7R9H6G1-F1
#
_cell.length_a   1.000
_cell.length_b   1.000
_cell.length_c   1.000
_cell.angle_alpha   90.00
_cell.angle_beta   90.00
_cell.angle_gamma   90.00
#
_symmetry.space_group_name_H-M   'P 1'
#
loop_
_entity.id
_entity.type
_entity.pdbx_description
1 polymer ?
#
loop_
_entity_poly.entity_id
_entity_poly.type
_entity_poly.pdbx_seq_one_letter_code
_entity_poly.pdbx_strand_id
1 'polypeptide(L)'
;MEEYFDEERGWEGEIADGELDGGEESVENPQEVLCECLEKFSTPDYIMEPGIFTQLKRYFQAGGNPETVIELLSHNYSAVAQMANLLAEWLILGGVKVTDVQAMVENHLKEMIVKTFDPKKADTIFTEEGETPAWLTEMIEHPTWRSLIYRLAEEYPDCLMLNFTIK
;
A
#
# COMPACT_ATOMS: atom_id res chain seq x y z
N MET A 1 -45.60 -19.30 1.28
CA MET A 1 -44.89 -20.59 1.37
C MET A 1 -43.44 -20.22 1.14
N GLU A 2 -42.71 -20.14 2.25
CA GLU A 2 -41.29 -19.81 2.31
C GLU A 2 -40.51 -21.01 1.76
N GLU A 3 -39.64 -20.80 0.78
CA GLU A 3 -38.65 -21.81 0.37
C GLU A 3 -37.25 -21.17 0.29
N TYR A 4 -36.55 -21.35 1.41
CA TYR A 4 -35.13 -21.62 1.63
C TYR A 4 -34.09 -20.91 0.75
N PHE A 5 -33.34 -20.01 1.40
CA PHE A 5 -31.98 -19.62 1.05
C PHE A 5 -31.07 -20.85 0.98
N ASP A 6 -30.40 -21.03 -0.15
CA ASP A 6 -29.39 -22.06 -0.36
C ASP A 6 -28.02 -21.52 0.11
N GLU A 7 -27.74 -21.70 1.41
CA GLU A 7 -26.44 -21.46 2.05
C GLU A 7 -25.51 -22.66 1.81
N GLU A 8 -24.99 -22.85 0.59
CA GLU A 8 -23.86 -23.77 0.37
C GLU A 8 -23.22 -23.58 -1.02
N ARG A 9 -22.67 -22.39 -1.27
CA ARG A 9 -21.71 -22.18 -2.36
C ARG A 9 -20.33 -21.88 -1.80
N GLY A 10 -19.78 -22.90 -1.13
CA GLY A 10 -18.38 -22.98 -0.78
C GLY A 10 -17.53 -22.81 -2.04
N TRP A 11 -16.44 -22.06 -1.90
CA TRP A 11 -15.53 -21.70 -2.98
C TRP A 11 -14.74 -22.90 -3.46
N GLU A 12 -15.38 -23.83 -4.18
CA GLU A 12 -14.69 -24.89 -4.92
C GLU A 12 -14.58 -24.46 -6.39
N GLY A 13 -13.61 -23.58 -6.64
CA GLY A 13 -13.06 -23.35 -7.97
C GLY A 13 -11.77 -24.14 -8.11
N GLU A 14 -11.79 -25.18 -8.95
CA GLU A 14 -10.65 -26.02 -9.33
C GLU A 14 -9.41 -25.17 -9.70
N ILE A 15 -8.27 -25.41 -9.03
CA ILE A 15 -6.98 -24.87 -9.46
C ILE A 15 -6.09 -26.03 -9.88
N ALA A 16 -5.67 -25.96 -11.14
CA ALA A 16 -4.84 -26.92 -11.83
C ALA A 16 -3.46 -27.08 -11.18
N ASP A 17 -3.00 -28.33 -11.18
CA ASP A 17 -1.67 -28.81 -10.79
C ASP A 17 -0.55 -27.95 -11.42
N GLY A 18 0.28 -27.38 -10.56
CA GLY A 18 1.49 -26.63 -10.91
C GLY A 18 2.57 -26.87 -9.86
N GLU A 19 3.52 -27.72 -10.24
CA GLU A 19 4.77 -28.16 -9.60
C GLU A 19 5.24 -27.41 -8.33
N LEU A 20 5.40 -28.18 -7.25
CA LEU A 20 5.97 -27.79 -5.96
C LEU A 20 7.48 -27.55 -6.09
N ASP A 21 7.91 -26.29 -5.99
CA ASP A 21 9.31 -25.93 -5.71
C ASP A 21 9.57 -26.03 -4.21
N GLY A 22 10.41 -26.99 -3.83
CA GLY A 22 10.78 -27.31 -2.46
C GLY A 22 11.82 -26.33 -1.92
N GLY A 23 11.38 -25.14 -1.50
CA GLY A 23 12.07 -24.35 -0.50
C GLY A 23 11.59 -24.77 0.90
N GLU A 24 12.51 -25.00 1.84
CA GLU A 24 12.17 -25.17 3.26
C GLU A 24 11.54 -23.86 3.77
N GLU A 25 10.22 -23.70 3.60
CA GLU A 25 9.45 -22.71 4.32
C GLU A 25 9.50 -23.09 5.81
N SER A 26 10.20 -22.28 6.60
CA SER A 26 10.06 -22.32 8.05
C SER A 26 8.58 -22.25 8.36
N VAL A 27 8.00 -23.35 8.86
CA VAL A 27 6.59 -23.40 9.26
C VAL A 27 6.41 -22.36 10.36
N GLU A 28 5.93 -21.18 9.97
CA GLU A 28 5.68 -20.08 10.91
C GLU A 28 4.67 -20.58 11.95
N ASN A 29 4.95 -20.31 13.21
CA ASN A 29 4.05 -20.71 14.29
C ASN A 29 2.69 -20.03 14.07
N PRO A 30 1.58 -20.79 13.90
CA PRO A 30 0.28 -20.20 13.61
C PRO A 30 -0.13 -19.14 14.62
N GLN A 31 0.25 -19.28 15.91
CA GLN A 31 -0.07 -18.27 16.92
C GLN A 31 0.68 -16.95 16.71
N GLU A 32 1.93 -17.01 16.26
CA GLU A 32 2.73 -15.80 15.99
C GLU A 32 2.17 -15.06 14.79
N VAL A 33 1.80 -15.79 13.73
CA VAL A 33 1.14 -15.24 12.54
C VAL A 33 -0.16 -14.52 12.90
N LEU A 34 -0.99 -15.14 13.75
CA LEU A 34 -2.24 -14.53 14.20
C LEU A 34 -2.00 -13.23 14.97
N CYS A 35 -1.06 -13.24 15.93
CA CYS A 35 -0.71 -12.04 16.70
C CYS A 35 -0.21 -10.91 15.79
N GLU A 36 0.72 -11.20 14.88
CA GLU A 36 1.28 -10.21 13.96
C GLU A 36 0.19 -9.59 13.05
N CYS A 37 -0.70 -10.42 12.51
CA CYS A 37 -1.81 -9.94 11.68
C CYS A 37 -2.77 -9.06 12.48
N LEU A 38 -3.13 -9.47 13.70
CA LEU A 38 -4.02 -8.70 14.58
C LEU A 38 -3.43 -7.34 14.97
N GLU A 39 -2.12 -7.29 15.25
CA GLU A 39 -1.43 -6.02 15.50
C GLU A 39 -1.54 -5.08 14.30
N LYS A 40 -1.32 -5.60 13.09
CA LYS A 40 -1.46 -4.83 11.84
C LYS A 40 -2.89 -4.36 11.60
N PHE A 41 -3.88 -5.23 11.71
CA PHE A 41 -5.29 -4.88 11.53
C PHE A 41 -5.81 -3.85 12.55
N SER A 42 -5.13 -3.72 13.69
CA SER A 42 -5.45 -2.74 14.72
C SER A 42 -4.88 -1.34 14.41
N THR A 43 -4.04 -1.20 13.39
CA THR A 43 -3.48 0.09 13.01
C THR A 43 -4.47 0.94 12.21
N PRO A 44 -4.41 2.28 12.31
CA PRO A 44 -5.35 3.16 11.61
C PRO A 44 -5.31 2.96 10.09
N ASP A 45 -6.50 2.90 9.47
CA ASP A 45 -6.66 2.80 8.02
C ASP A 45 -5.95 1.60 7.35
N TYR A 46 -5.58 0.55 8.09
CA TYR A 46 -4.85 -0.61 7.56
C TYR A 46 -5.58 -1.33 6.40
N ILE A 47 -6.90 -1.21 6.34
CA ILE A 47 -7.71 -1.73 5.22
C ILE A 47 -7.33 -1.12 3.86
N MET A 48 -6.67 0.03 3.85
CA MET A 48 -6.23 0.73 2.65
C MET A 48 -4.80 0.34 2.21
N GLU A 49 -4.08 -0.46 2.99
CA GLU A 49 -2.72 -0.88 2.67
C GLU A 49 -2.72 -1.86 1.48
N PRO A 50 -1.77 -1.74 0.54
CA PRO A 50 -1.77 -2.54 -0.70
C PRO A 50 -1.66 -4.06 -0.44
N GLY A 51 -1.06 -4.45 0.69
CA GLY A 51 -0.87 -5.86 1.08
C GLY A 51 -2.03 -6.48 1.88
N ILE A 52 -3.15 -5.76 2.08
CA ILE A 52 -4.24 -6.20 2.98
C ILE A 52 -4.77 -7.60 2.64
N PHE A 53 -4.99 -7.91 1.35
CA PHE A 53 -5.51 -9.21 0.94
C PHE A 53 -4.55 -10.36 1.23
N THR A 54 -3.24 -10.13 1.03
CA THR A 54 -2.21 -11.12 1.36
C THR A 54 -2.21 -11.40 2.86
N GLN A 55 -2.33 -10.38 3.70
CA GLN A 55 -2.37 -10.56 5.15
C GLN A 55 -3.67 -11.20 5.64
N LEU A 56 -4.82 -10.87 5.03
CA LEU A 56 -6.09 -11.54 5.31
C LEU A 56 -5.99 -13.03 5.00
N LYS A 57 -5.42 -13.39 3.84
CA LYS A 57 -5.21 -14.78 3.45
C LYS A 57 -4.32 -15.51 4.47
N ARG A 58 -3.19 -14.90 4.84
CA ARG A 58 -2.25 -15.44 5.84
C ARG A 58 -2.92 -15.64 7.20
N TYR A 59 -3.72 -14.68 7.65
CA TYR A 59 -4.49 -14.75 8.89
C TYR A 59 -5.51 -15.91 8.89
N PHE A 60 -6.28 -16.08 7.80
CA PHE A 60 -7.25 -17.16 7.69
C PHE A 60 -6.59 -18.54 7.58
N GLN A 61 -5.47 -18.65 6.88
CA GLN A 61 -4.68 -19.88 6.79
C GLN A 61 -4.11 -20.31 8.15
N ALA A 62 -3.81 -19.37 9.04
CA ALA A 62 -3.39 -19.64 10.41
C ALA A 62 -4.55 -19.93 11.38
N GLY A 63 -5.81 -19.95 10.91
CA GLY A 63 -7.01 -20.26 11.72
C GLY A 63 -7.67 -19.04 12.37
N GLY A 64 -7.42 -17.84 11.84
CA GLY A 64 -7.97 -16.59 12.38
C GLY A 64 -9.48 -16.44 12.19
N ASN A 65 -10.14 -15.74 13.13
CA ASN A 65 -11.59 -15.52 13.11
C ASN A 65 -11.98 -14.31 12.21
N PRO A 66 -12.82 -14.49 11.18
CA PRO A 66 -13.34 -13.40 10.34
C PRO A 66 -14.00 -12.26 11.11
N GLU A 67 -14.78 -12.54 12.15
CA GLU A 67 -15.50 -11.49 12.89
C GLU A 67 -14.53 -10.51 13.56
N THR A 68 -13.45 -11.03 14.15
CA THR A 68 -12.44 -10.22 14.83
C THR A 68 -11.71 -9.29 13.87
N VAL A 69 -11.33 -9.77 12.68
CA VAL A 69 -10.66 -8.91 11.70
C VAL A 69 -11.61 -7.87 11.11
N ILE A 70 -12.87 -8.22 10.87
CA ILE A 70 -13.89 -7.26 10.43
C ILE A 70 -14.07 -6.16 11.47
N GLU A 71 -14.18 -6.52 12.75
CA GLU A 71 -14.32 -5.56 13.84
C GLU A 71 -13.10 -4.62 13.92
N LEU A 72 -11.89 -5.18 13.92
CA LEU A 72 -10.65 -4.39 14.00
C LEU A 72 -10.50 -3.43 12.81
N LEU A 73 -10.67 -3.93 11.58
CA LEU A 73 -10.52 -3.08 10.38
C LEU A 73 -11.61 -2.01 10.31
N SER A 74 -12.85 -2.35 10.67
CA SER A 74 -13.96 -1.39 10.65
C SER A 74 -13.81 -0.34 11.74
N HIS A 75 -13.39 -0.74 12.95
CA HIS A 75 -13.21 0.17 14.07
C HIS A 75 -12.06 1.16 13.85
N ASN A 76 -10.99 0.71 13.19
CA ASN A 76 -9.80 1.53 12.94
C ASN A 76 -9.83 2.26 11.58
N TYR A 77 -10.92 2.16 10.82
CA TYR A 77 -11.08 2.88 9.56
C TYR A 77 -11.53 4.33 9.81
N SER A 78 -10.64 5.28 9.54
CA SER A 78 -10.87 6.73 9.60
C SER A 78 -11.03 7.37 8.23
N ALA A 79 -10.66 6.66 7.15
CA ALA A 79 -10.81 7.08 5.76
C ALA A 79 -10.06 8.38 5.40
N VAL A 80 -8.91 8.67 6.01
CA VAL A 80 -8.24 9.98 5.86
C VAL A 80 -7.93 10.30 4.40
N ALA A 81 -7.41 9.32 3.65
CA ALA A 81 -7.11 9.49 2.23
C ALA A 81 -8.37 9.77 1.38
N GLN A 82 -9.49 9.09 1.69
CA GLN A 82 -10.75 9.29 0.97
C GLN A 82 -11.38 10.64 1.29
N MET A 83 -11.28 11.10 2.54
CA MET A 83 -11.71 12.46 2.90
C MET A 83 -10.91 13.52 2.16
N ALA A 84 -9.62 13.32 1.93
CA ALA A 84 -8.81 14.24 1.13
C ALA A 84 -9.32 14.33 -0.32
N ASN A 85 -9.67 13.20 -0.95
CA ASN A 85 -10.28 13.17 -2.28
C ASN A 85 -11.62 13.91 -2.31
N LEU A 86 -12.49 13.67 -1.32
CA LEU A 86 -13.78 14.34 -1.21
C LEU A 86 -13.63 15.86 -1.08
N LEU A 87 -12.69 16.32 -0.25
CA LEU A 87 -12.39 17.74 -0.12
C LEU A 87 -11.86 18.34 -1.42
N ALA A 88 -11.00 17.63 -2.14
CA ALA A 88 -10.51 18.06 -3.46
C ALA A 88 -11.66 18.23 -4.45
N GLU A 89 -12.59 17.28 -4.51
CA GLU A 89 -13.80 17.37 -5.34
C GLU A 89 -14.69 18.56 -4.96
N TRP A 90 -14.88 18.79 -3.66
CA TRP A 90 -15.67 19.94 -3.18
C TRP A 90 -15.03 21.28 -3.54
N LEU A 91 -13.71 21.39 -3.48
CA LEU A 91 -13.01 22.59 -3.95
C LEU A 91 -13.26 22.83 -5.44
N ILE A 92 -13.21 21.77 -6.25
CA ILE A 92 -13.49 21.85 -7.69
C ILE A 92 -14.94 22.28 -7.93
N LEU A 93 -15.90 21.67 -7.24
CA LEU A 93 -17.32 22.06 -7.31
C LEU A 93 -17.56 23.49 -6.84
N GLY A 94 -16.78 23.96 -5.87
CA GLY A 94 -16.79 25.34 -5.37
C GLY A 94 -16.19 26.36 -6.34
N GLY A 95 -15.70 25.92 -7.50
CA GLY A 95 -15.17 26.79 -8.57
C GLY A 95 -13.65 26.96 -8.55
N VAL A 96 -12.92 26.25 -7.69
CA VAL A 96 -11.46 26.19 -7.76
C VAL A 96 -11.07 25.37 -8.99
N LYS A 97 -10.07 25.82 -9.74
CA LYS A 97 -9.63 25.10 -10.94
C LYS A 97 -8.97 23.78 -10.53
N VAL A 98 -9.20 22.73 -11.31
CA VAL A 98 -8.59 21.41 -11.11
C VAL A 98 -7.06 21.51 -11.00
N THR A 99 -6.44 22.33 -11.85
CA THR A 99 -4.99 22.57 -11.84
C THR A 99 -4.49 23.16 -10.52
N ASP A 100 -5.28 24.01 -9.88
CA ASP A 100 -4.90 24.68 -8.62
C ASP A 100 -5.03 23.70 -7.44
N VAL A 101 -6.04 22.83 -7.47
CA VAL A 101 -6.20 21.75 -6.47
C VAL A 101 -5.08 20.71 -6.63
N GLN A 102 -4.76 20.29 -7.86
CA GLN A 102 -3.63 19.41 -8.13
C GLN A 102 -2.32 20.01 -7.61
N ALA A 103 -2.04 21.28 -7.93
CA ALA A 103 -0.86 21.96 -7.44
C ALA A 103 -0.82 22.04 -5.90
N MET A 104 -1.96 22.22 -5.23
CA MET A 104 -2.04 22.23 -3.76
C MET A 104 -1.60 20.88 -3.17
N VAL A 105 -2.08 19.77 -3.73
CA VAL A 105 -1.70 18.42 -3.30
C VAL A 105 -0.24 18.13 -3.63
N GLU A 106 0.21 18.40 -4.86
CA GLU A 106 1.59 18.19 -5.29
C GLU A 106 2.59 18.95 -4.41
N ASN A 107 2.31 20.24 -4.13
CA ASN A 107 3.18 21.05 -3.27
C ASN A 107 3.24 20.52 -1.84
N HIS A 108 2.10 20.09 -1.29
CA HIS A 108 2.08 19.53 0.06
C HIS A 108 2.86 18.21 0.14
N LEU A 109 2.67 17.30 -0.82
CA LEU A 109 3.42 16.05 -0.91
C LEU A 109 4.91 16.30 -1.08
N LYS A 110 5.30 17.26 -1.95
CA LYS A 110 6.69 17.67 -2.11
C LYS A 110 7.31 18.13 -0.80
N GLU A 111 6.61 18.96 -0.02
CA GLU A 111 7.09 19.40 1.29
C GLU A 111 7.25 18.23 2.27
N MET A 112 6.30 17.29 2.28
CA MET A 112 6.40 16.12 3.15
C MET A 112 7.61 15.26 2.77
N ILE A 113 7.79 14.95 1.47
CA ILE A 113 8.93 14.17 0.99
C ILE A 113 10.23 14.83 1.42
N VAL A 114 10.43 16.12 1.17
CA VAL A 114 11.66 16.82 1.58
C VAL A 114 11.90 16.73 3.10
N LYS A 115 10.85 16.80 3.91
CA LYS A 115 10.97 16.74 5.39
C LYS A 115 11.27 15.35 5.92
N THR A 116 10.79 14.30 5.26
CA THR A 116 10.82 12.92 5.78
C THR A 116 11.67 11.97 4.95
N PHE A 117 12.35 12.46 3.91
CA PHE A 117 13.18 11.63 3.05
C PHE A 117 14.32 10.99 3.84
N ASP A 118 14.46 9.68 3.70
CA ASP A 118 15.56 8.90 4.28
C ASP A 118 16.26 8.15 3.14
N PRO A 119 17.50 8.53 2.78
CA PRO A 119 18.22 7.92 1.66
C PRO A 119 18.45 6.42 1.85
N LYS A 120 18.61 5.95 3.10
CA LYS A 120 18.84 4.52 3.37
C LYS A 120 17.59 3.70 3.10
N LYS A 121 16.41 4.22 3.46
CA LYS A 121 15.13 3.57 3.15
C LYS A 121 14.83 3.64 1.66
N ALA A 122 15.18 4.73 0.99
CA ALA A 122 15.01 4.81 -0.45
C ALA A 122 15.86 3.77 -1.19
N ASP A 123 17.08 3.49 -0.72
CA ASP A 123 17.98 2.51 -1.35
C ASP A 123 17.52 1.06 -1.17
N THR A 124 16.62 0.75 -0.22
CA THR A 124 16.08 -0.62 -0.08
C THR A 124 15.19 -1.04 -1.25
N ILE A 125 14.76 -0.07 -2.08
CA ILE A 125 13.97 -0.32 -3.28
C ILE A 125 14.64 -1.30 -4.24
N PHE A 126 15.98 -1.29 -4.34
CA PHE A 126 16.72 -2.23 -5.20
C PHE A 126 17.11 -3.52 -4.49
N THR A 127 16.98 -3.57 -3.17
CA THR A 127 17.34 -4.78 -2.40
C THR A 127 16.19 -5.77 -2.32
N GLU A 128 14.94 -5.30 -2.40
CA GLU A 128 13.76 -6.15 -2.21
C GLU A 128 13.19 -6.71 -3.52
N GLU A 129 13.16 -5.93 -4.61
CA GLU A 129 12.46 -6.34 -5.85
C GLU A 129 13.37 -6.74 -7.01
N GLY A 130 14.70 -6.53 -6.90
CA GLY A 130 15.69 -6.89 -7.94
C GLY A 130 15.58 -6.13 -9.28
N GLU A 131 14.41 -5.55 -9.57
CA GLU A 131 14.10 -4.72 -10.72
C GLU A 131 13.69 -3.29 -10.29
N THR A 132 13.68 -2.35 -11.22
CA THR A 132 13.22 -0.99 -10.96
C THR A 132 11.68 -0.95 -10.99
N PRO A 133 11.01 -0.42 -9.95
CA PRO A 133 9.54 -0.39 -9.94
C PRO A 133 8.98 0.54 -11.03
N ALA A 134 7.87 0.12 -11.66
CA ALA A 134 7.24 0.88 -12.75
C ALA A 134 6.81 2.30 -12.33
N TRP A 135 6.33 2.45 -11.09
CA TRP A 135 5.94 3.76 -10.54
C TRP A 135 7.11 4.75 -10.48
N LEU A 136 8.35 4.26 -10.32
CA LEU A 136 9.52 5.12 -10.27
C LEU A 136 9.80 5.75 -11.64
N THR A 137 9.64 4.98 -12.71
CA THR A 137 9.74 5.48 -14.09
C THR A 137 8.69 6.55 -14.37
N GLU A 138 7.43 6.30 -14.01
CA GLU A 138 6.35 7.29 -14.16
C GLU A 138 6.63 8.58 -13.38
N MET A 139 7.19 8.45 -12.16
CA MET A 139 7.56 9.60 -11.34
C MET A 139 8.69 10.43 -11.96
N ILE A 140 9.68 9.80 -12.61
CA ILE A 140 10.80 10.48 -13.27
C ILE A 140 10.35 11.23 -14.55
N GLU A 141 9.30 10.74 -15.22
CA GLU A 141 8.73 11.38 -16.42
C GLU A 141 7.92 12.64 -16.07
N HIS A 142 7.35 12.70 -14.86
CA HIS A 142 6.56 13.85 -14.44
C HIS A 142 7.44 15.06 -14.06
N PRO A 143 7.27 16.25 -14.70
CA PRO A 143 8.17 17.39 -14.50
C PRO A 143 8.32 17.85 -13.05
N THR A 144 7.21 17.89 -12.28
CA THR A 144 7.23 18.31 -10.86
C THR A 144 8.09 17.38 -10.02
N TRP A 145 7.94 16.07 -10.21
CA TRP A 145 8.62 15.05 -9.41
C TRP A 145 10.07 14.89 -9.86
N ARG A 146 10.34 14.97 -11.16
CA ARG A 146 11.71 15.02 -11.69
C ARG A 146 12.51 16.18 -11.07
N SER A 147 11.91 17.36 -10.97
CA SER A 147 12.56 18.50 -10.30
C SER A 147 12.83 18.25 -8.83
N LEU A 148 11.93 17.56 -8.13
CA LEU A 148 12.13 17.16 -6.73
C LEU A 148 13.27 16.14 -6.60
N ILE A 149 13.32 15.13 -7.47
CA ILE A 149 14.38 14.12 -7.50
C ILE A 149 15.74 14.79 -7.67
N TYR A 150 15.89 15.72 -8.61
CA TYR A 150 17.14 16.45 -8.79
C TYR A 150 17.56 17.21 -7.54
N ARG A 151 16.61 17.90 -6.90
CA ARG A 151 16.89 18.59 -5.64
C ARG A 151 17.35 17.62 -4.55
N LEU A 152 16.65 16.50 -4.37
CA LEU A 152 17.02 15.51 -3.36
C LEU A 152 18.39 14.92 -3.66
N ALA A 153 18.76 14.73 -4.92
CA ALA A 153 20.06 14.19 -5.28
C ALA A 153 21.23 15.15 -5.01
N GLU A 154 20.98 16.47 -5.15
CA GLU A 154 21.93 17.49 -4.71
C GLU A 154 22.11 17.46 -3.18
N GLU A 155 21.03 17.26 -2.43
CA GLU A 155 21.06 17.17 -0.96
C GLU A 155 21.63 15.84 -0.44
N TYR A 156 21.44 14.73 -1.17
CA TYR A 156 21.84 13.36 -0.80
C TYR A 156 22.63 12.67 -1.94
N PRO A 157 23.87 13.08 -2.21
CA PRO A 157 24.67 12.60 -3.35
C PRO A 157 25.06 11.11 -3.24
N ASP A 158 25.02 10.53 -2.04
CA ASP A 158 25.39 9.13 -1.80
C ASP A 158 24.21 8.16 -1.96
N CYS A 159 22.99 8.65 -2.20
CA CYS A 159 21.81 7.81 -2.37
C CYS A 159 21.84 7.10 -3.73
N LEU A 160 21.80 5.77 -3.72
CA LEU A 160 21.84 4.95 -4.93
C LEU A 160 20.59 5.16 -5.79
N MET A 161 19.42 5.23 -5.17
CA MET A 161 18.13 5.45 -5.84
C MET A 161 18.12 6.75 -6.62
N LEU A 162 18.47 7.86 -5.98
CA LEU A 162 18.49 9.16 -6.64
C LEU A 162 19.50 9.19 -7.80
N ASN A 163 20.69 8.65 -7.60
CA ASN A 163 21.71 8.57 -8.66
C ASN A 163 21.28 7.70 -9.84
N PHE A 164 20.48 6.66 -9.61
CA PHE A 164 19.90 5.85 -10.68
C PHE A 164 18.88 6.64 -11.50
N THR A 165 18.00 7.39 -10.83
CA THR A 165 16.91 8.14 -11.49
C THR A 165 17.33 9.33 -12.36
N ILE A 166 18.58 9.79 -12.22
CA ILE A 166 19.11 10.98 -12.91
C ILE A 166 19.80 10.64 -14.23
N LYS A 167 20.16 9.37 -14.43
CA LYS A 167 20.80 8.89 -15.67
C LYS A 167 19.81 8.87 -16.83
#